data_AF-G1PYR3-F1
#
_entry.id   AF-G1PYR3-F1
#
_cell.length_a   1.000
_cell.length_b   1.000
_cell.length_c   1.000
_cell.angle_alpha   90.00
_cell.angle_beta   90.00
_cell.angle_gamma   90.00
#
_symmetry.space_group_name_H-M   'P 1'
#
loop_
_entity.id
_entity.type
_entity.pdbx_description
1 polymer ?
#
loop_
_entity_poly.entity_id
_entity_poly.type
_entity_poly.pdbx_seq_one_letter_code
_entity_poly.pdbx_strand_id
1 'polypeptide(L)'
;MAVAVAMVGAVNGTELGPAEELAKLEYLSLVSKVCTELDNHLGINDKDLAEFVISLAEKNTTFDTFKTSLVKNGAEFTDSLISNLLRLIQTMRPPAKPSTSKDSFMKQDPVVKPKTEKEKLKELF
;
A
#
# COMPACT_ATOMS: atom_id res chain seq x y z
N MET A 1 44.24 -39.22 14.73
CA MET A 1 42.89 -38.64 14.86
C MET A 1 43.03 -37.13 14.66
N ALA A 2 42.89 -36.63 13.44
CA ALA A 2 42.93 -35.20 13.18
C ALA A 2 41.55 -34.61 13.47
N VAL A 3 41.44 -33.75 14.46
CA VAL A 3 40.21 -33.01 14.76
C VAL A 3 40.20 -31.78 13.85
N ALA A 4 39.40 -31.84 12.78
CA ALA A 4 39.10 -30.69 11.95
C ALA A 4 38.21 -29.74 12.75
N VAL A 5 38.76 -28.57 13.12
CA VAL A 5 37.97 -27.46 13.66
C VAL A 5 37.27 -26.79 12.48
N ALA A 6 35.96 -26.96 12.41
CA ALA A 6 35.12 -26.32 11.41
C ALA A 6 35.14 -24.80 11.60
N MET A 7 35.51 -24.09 10.53
CA MET A 7 35.39 -22.65 10.41
C MET A 7 33.89 -22.30 10.40
N VAL A 8 33.42 -21.58 11.40
CA VAL A 8 32.07 -20.98 11.37
C VAL A 8 32.07 -19.92 10.27
N GLY A 9 31.33 -20.22 9.21
CA GLY A 9 31.12 -19.35 8.07
C GLY A 9 30.43 -18.05 8.46
N ALA A 10 30.89 -16.97 7.83
CA ALA A 10 30.36 -15.62 7.92
C ALA A 10 28.84 -15.59 7.75
N VAL A 11 28.14 -15.05 8.76
CA VAL A 11 26.81 -14.48 8.54
C VAL A 11 27.08 -13.13 7.87
N ASN A 12 26.99 -13.09 6.54
CA ASN A 12 26.94 -11.81 5.82
C ASN A 12 25.56 -11.21 6.11
N GLY A 13 25.43 -10.53 7.24
CA GLY A 13 24.34 -9.60 7.46
C GLY A 13 24.48 -8.50 6.42
N THR A 14 23.51 -8.36 5.53
CA THR A 14 23.37 -7.17 4.70
C THR A 14 23.24 -5.97 5.64
N GLU A 15 24.30 -5.18 5.83
CA GLU A 15 24.21 -3.87 6.50
C GLU A 15 23.33 -2.97 5.64
N LEU A 16 22.03 -2.97 5.91
CA LEU A 16 21.08 -2.02 5.38
C LEU A 16 21.44 -0.64 5.93
N GLY A 17 21.39 0.40 5.11
CA GLY A 17 21.67 1.76 5.59
C GLY A 17 20.63 2.19 6.63
N PRO A 18 20.95 3.18 7.50
CA PRO A 18 20.03 3.65 8.53
C PRO A 18 18.63 4.05 8.01
N ALA A 19 18.55 4.57 6.78
CA ALA A 19 17.28 4.94 6.16
C ALA A 19 16.41 3.73 5.77
N GLU A 20 17.03 2.63 5.35
CA GLU A 20 16.32 1.40 4.98
C GLU A 20 15.82 0.66 6.22
N GLU A 21 16.61 0.67 7.31
CA GLU A 21 16.19 0.10 8.59
C GLU A 21 14.98 0.84 9.17
N LEU A 22 14.98 2.18 9.14
CA LEU A 22 13.82 2.98 9.54
C LEU A 22 12.59 2.69 8.68
N ALA A 23 12.73 2.64 7.35
CA ALA A 23 11.61 2.32 6.45
C ALA A 23 11.02 0.93 6.73
N LYS A 24 11.88 -0.04 7.04
CA LYS A 24 11.45 -1.39 7.42
C LYS A 24 10.68 -1.38 8.74
N LEU A 25 11.15 -0.64 9.74
CA LEU A 25 10.45 -0.51 11.02
C LEU A 25 9.09 0.17 10.89
N GLU A 26 8.99 1.22 10.07
CA GLU A 26 7.71 1.88 9.76
C GLU A 26 6.71 0.91 9.13
N TYR A 27 7.16 0.12 8.13
CA TYR A 27 6.33 -0.89 7.50
C TYR A 27 5.91 -1.99 8.49
N LEU A 28 6.81 -2.49 9.33
CA LEU A 28 6.49 -3.47 10.37
C LEU A 28 5.48 -2.90 11.38
N SER A 29 5.59 -1.62 11.74
CA SER A 29 4.63 -0.94 12.60
C SER A 29 3.24 -0.88 11.96
N LEU A 30 3.17 -0.56 10.66
CA LEU A 30 1.91 -0.58 9.92
C LEU A 30 1.29 -1.98 9.89
N VAL A 31 2.07 -3.01 9.53
CA VAL A 31 1.60 -4.41 9.49
C VAL A 31 1.05 -4.83 10.86
N SER A 32 1.77 -4.53 11.94
CA SER A 32 1.33 -4.87 13.30
C SER A 32 0.01 -4.19 13.68
N LYS A 33 -0.19 -2.92 13.30
CA LYS A 33 -1.46 -2.22 13.58
C LYS A 33 -2.61 -2.75 12.73
N VAL A 34 -2.37 -3.11 11.47
CA VAL A 34 -3.39 -3.75 10.63
C VAL A 34 -3.77 -5.11 11.20
N CYS A 35 -2.81 -5.93 11.64
CA CYS A 35 -3.09 -7.18 12.36
C CYS A 35 -3.98 -6.93 13.60
N THR A 36 -3.62 -5.93 14.42
CA THR A 36 -4.41 -5.57 15.62
C THR A 36 -5.85 -5.18 15.26
N GLU A 37 -6.02 -4.41 14.19
CA GLU A 37 -7.35 -3.99 13.74
C GLU A 37 -8.21 -5.18 13.24
N LEU A 38 -7.59 -6.10 12.50
CA LEU A 38 -8.24 -7.32 12.04
C LEU A 38 -8.59 -8.25 13.22
N ASP A 39 -7.71 -8.36 14.21
CA ASP A 39 -7.95 -9.16 15.42
C ASP A 39 -9.13 -8.60 16.23
N ASN A 40 -9.16 -7.28 16.44
CA ASN A 40 -10.23 -6.62 17.19
C ASN A 40 -11.63 -6.78 16.56
N HIS A 41 -11.70 -6.83 15.23
CA HIS A 41 -12.97 -6.88 14.51
C HIS A 41 -13.39 -8.29 14.07
N LEU A 42 -12.42 -9.17 13.81
CA LEU A 42 -12.65 -10.48 13.18
C LEU A 42 -12.03 -11.64 13.96
N GLY A 43 -11.21 -11.37 14.99
CA GLY A 43 -10.42 -12.37 15.70
C GLY A 43 -9.30 -12.99 14.85
N ILE A 44 -8.84 -12.26 13.82
CA ILE A 44 -7.81 -12.72 12.88
C ILE A 44 -6.51 -11.97 13.13
N ASN A 45 -5.48 -12.70 13.56
CA ASN A 45 -4.12 -12.19 13.72
C ASN A 45 -3.16 -12.91 12.76
N ASP A 46 -3.31 -12.61 11.46
CA ASP A 46 -2.49 -13.18 10.39
C ASP A 46 -1.68 -12.08 9.71
N LYS A 47 -0.36 -12.26 9.66
CA LYS A 47 0.57 -11.31 9.08
C LYS A 47 0.43 -11.23 7.55
N ASP A 48 0.37 -12.37 6.88
CA ASP A 48 0.32 -12.43 5.42
C ASP A 48 -0.99 -11.80 4.91
N LEU A 49 -2.09 -12.01 5.63
CA LEU A 49 -3.36 -11.33 5.36
C LEU A 49 -3.23 -9.81 5.55
N ALA A 50 -2.61 -9.35 6.62
CA ALA A 50 -2.41 -7.92 6.87
C ALA A 50 -1.57 -7.28 5.75
N GLU A 51 -0.47 -7.91 5.34
CA GLU A 51 0.36 -7.46 4.22
C GLU A 51 -0.44 -7.43 2.90
N PHE A 52 -1.28 -8.42 2.67
CA PHE A 52 -2.16 -8.45 1.50
C PHE A 52 -3.18 -7.30 1.51
N VAL A 53 -3.86 -7.06 2.63
CA VAL A 53 -4.79 -5.94 2.80
C VAL A 53 -4.11 -4.59 2.57
N ILE A 54 -2.88 -4.42 3.09
CA ILE A 54 -2.06 -3.24 2.84
C ILE A 54 -1.83 -3.08 1.33
N SER A 55 -1.38 -4.13 0.65
CA SER A 55 -1.12 -4.10 -0.80
C SER A 55 -2.37 -3.74 -1.64
N LEU A 56 -3.56 -4.11 -1.17
CA LEU A 56 -4.82 -3.75 -1.81
C LEU A 56 -5.15 -2.27 -1.64
N ALA A 57 -4.99 -1.73 -0.43
CA ALA A 57 -5.23 -0.31 -0.14
C ALA A 57 -4.27 0.62 -0.91
N GLU A 58 -3.04 0.17 -1.14
CA GLU A 58 -2.06 0.93 -1.92
C GLU A 58 -2.44 1.10 -3.39
N LYS A 59 -3.14 0.11 -3.96
CA LYS A 59 -3.64 0.14 -5.35
C LYS A 59 -5.01 0.82 -5.46
N ASN A 60 -5.74 0.93 -4.34
CA ASN A 60 -7.11 1.40 -4.27
C ASN A 60 -7.23 2.47 -3.17
N THR A 61 -6.91 3.72 -3.53
CA THR A 61 -6.77 4.82 -2.56
C THR A 61 -8.09 5.46 -2.14
N THR A 62 -9.22 5.00 -2.67
CA THR A 62 -10.55 5.48 -2.29
C THR A 62 -11.35 4.37 -1.62
N PHE A 63 -12.29 4.75 -0.76
CA PHE A 63 -13.13 3.80 -0.03
C PHE A 63 -13.83 2.81 -0.97
N ASP A 64 -14.49 3.30 -2.03
CA ASP A 64 -15.25 2.46 -2.96
C ASP A 64 -14.39 1.46 -3.72
N THR A 65 -13.21 1.89 -4.18
CA THR A 65 -12.27 1.01 -4.91
C THR A 65 -11.67 -0.03 -3.98
N PHE A 66 -11.34 0.36 -2.74
CA PHE A 66 -10.79 -0.54 -1.75
C PHE A 66 -11.81 -1.59 -1.30
N LYS A 67 -13.03 -1.16 -0.96
CA LYS A 67 -14.15 -2.05 -0.64
C LYS A 67 -14.43 -3.04 -1.76
N THR A 68 -14.52 -2.56 -3.00
CA THR A 68 -14.72 -3.42 -4.18
C THR A 68 -13.59 -4.44 -4.32
N SER A 69 -12.35 -4.03 -4.09
CA SER A 69 -11.20 -4.94 -4.15
C SER A 69 -11.23 -5.99 -3.06
N LEU A 70 -11.62 -5.63 -1.83
CA LEU A 70 -11.77 -6.58 -0.72
C LEU A 70 -12.84 -7.64 -1.05
N VAL A 71 -14.03 -7.20 -1.49
CA VAL A 71 -15.14 -8.11 -1.84
C VAL A 71 -14.75 -9.06 -2.98
N LYS A 72 -14.04 -8.57 -4.00
CA LYS A 72 -13.52 -9.42 -5.10
C LYS A 72 -12.56 -10.52 -4.63
N ASN A 73 -11.87 -10.29 -3.53
CA ASN A 73 -10.96 -11.26 -2.90
C ASN A 73 -11.63 -12.05 -1.77
N GLY A 74 -12.97 -12.02 -1.67
CA GLY A 74 -13.74 -12.77 -0.68
C GLY A 74 -13.76 -12.16 0.73
N ALA A 75 -13.31 -10.92 0.89
CA ALA A 75 -13.33 -10.21 2.16
C ALA A 75 -14.52 -9.26 2.25
N GLU A 76 -15.55 -9.65 2.99
CA GLU A 76 -16.72 -8.83 3.31
C GLU A 76 -16.60 -8.21 4.71
N PHE A 77 -15.83 -7.12 4.79
CA PHE A 77 -15.66 -6.36 6.03
C PHE A 77 -16.77 -5.31 6.21
N THR A 78 -16.99 -4.87 7.45
CA THR A 78 -17.90 -3.76 7.71
C THR A 78 -17.33 -2.44 7.16
N ASP A 79 -18.21 -1.53 6.74
CA ASP A 79 -17.81 -0.23 6.20
C ASP A 79 -16.93 0.57 7.17
N SER A 80 -17.18 0.43 8.48
CA SER A 80 -16.35 1.04 9.53
C SER A 80 -14.93 0.48 9.52
N LEU A 81 -14.78 -0.86 9.46
CA LEU A 81 -13.46 -1.50 9.41
C LEU A 81 -12.72 -1.11 8.13
N ILE A 82 -13.39 -1.14 6.98
CA ILE A 82 -12.81 -0.74 5.68
C ILE A 82 -12.29 0.69 5.73
N SER A 83 -13.11 1.61 6.24
CA SER A 83 -12.74 3.02 6.38
C SER A 83 -11.54 3.19 7.31
N ASN A 84 -11.54 2.47 8.43
CA ASN A 84 -10.46 2.56 9.40
C ASN A 84 -9.13 2.00 8.87
N LEU A 85 -9.16 0.84 8.21
CA LEU A 85 -8.00 0.23 7.57
C LEU A 85 -7.41 1.17 6.50
N LEU A 86 -8.25 1.69 5.60
CA LEU A 86 -7.80 2.59 4.54
C LEU A 86 -7.14 3.85 5.13
N ARG A 87 -7.78 4.46 6.13
CA ARG A 87 -7.24 5.64 6.83
C ARG A 87 -5.92 5.34 7.53
N LEU A 88 -5.82 4.21 8.24
CA LEU A 88 -4.62 3.77 8.94
C LEU A 88 -3.44 3.63 7.98
N ILE A 89 -3.66 2.91 6.87
CA ILE A 89 -2.63 2.63 5.86
C ILE A 89 -2.16 3.93 5.20
N GLN A 90 -3.08 4.82 4.82
CA GLN A 90 -2.75 6.10 4.21
C GLN A 90 -2.02 7.06 5.16
N THR A 91 -2.31 6.98 6.47
CA THR A 91 -1.67 7.85 7.46
C THR A 91 -0.24 7.42 7.76
N MET A 92 0.01 6.10 7.80
CA MET A 92 1.32 5.55 8.19
C MET A 92 2.26 5.32 7.01
N ARG A 93 1.76 5.39 5.77
CA ARG A 93 2.63 5.32 4.60
C ARG A 93 3.10 6.74 4.25
N PRO A 94 4.41 7.02 4.26
CA PRO A 94 4.90 8.30 3.78
C PRO A 94 4.50 8.48 2.30
N PRO A 95 4.17 9.71 1.86
CA PRO A 95 3.89 9.96 0.45
C PRO A 95 5.12 9.53 -0.36
N ALA A 96 4.88 8.73 -1.40
CA ALA A 96 5.95 8.26 -2.27
C ALA A 96 6.82 9.44 -2.69
N LYS A 97 8.12 9.39 -2.38
CA LYS A 97 9.07 10.40 -2.85
C LYS A 97 8.92 10.47 -4.37
N PRO A 98 8.71 11.66 -4.97
CA PRO A 98 8.66 11.77 -6.42
C PRO A 98 10.02 11.30 -6.95
N SER A 99 10.01 10.20 -7.70
CA SER A 99 11.19 9.70 -8.39
C SER A 99 11.63 10.76 -9.40
N THR A 100 12.67 11.53 -9.08
CA THR A 100 13.35 12.39 -10.04
C THR A 100 14.11 11.53 -11.04
N SER A 101 13.42 11.11 -12.10
CA SER A 101 14.06 10.77 -13.36
C SER A 101 14.04 12.03 -14.23
N LYS A 102 15.15 12.78 -14.24
CA LYS A 102 15.42 13.80 -15.26
C LYS A 102 15.78 13.06 -16.55
N ASP A 103 14.90 13.13 -17.55
CA ASP A 103 15.32 13.55 -18.89
C ASP A 103 14.19 14.36 -19.56
N SER A 104 14.41 15.68 -19.55
CA SER A 104 14.26 16.63 -20.66
C SER A 104 13.02 16.58 -21.57
N PHE A 105 12.15 17.59 -21.37
CA PHE A 105 11.76 18.63 -22.34
C PHE A 105 10.24 18.83 -22.56
N MET A 106 9.76 19.92 -21.93
CA MET A 106 8.71 20.87 -22.34
C MET A 106 7.56 20.40 -23.24
N LYS A 107 6.34 20.49 -22.68
CA LYS A 107 5.27 21.47 -22.99
C LYS A 107 4.06 21.10 -22.10
N GLN A 108 3.67 21.91 -21.10
CA GLN A 108 2.58 22.92 -21.18
C GLN A 108 1.47 22.47 -22.15
N ASP A 109 0.24 22.19 -21.70
CA ASP A 109 -0.65 23.16 -21.03
C ASP A 109 -1.73 22.49 -20.14
N PRO A 110 -2.43 23.27 -19.29
CA PRO A 110 -3.36 22.80 -18.27
C PRO A 110 -4.79 22.63 -18.83
N VAL A 111 -5.77 22.39 -17.94
CA VAL A 111 -7.19 22.80 -18.02
C VAL A 111 -8.22 21.65 -18.13
N VAL A 112 -8.88 21.41 -16.98
CA VAL A 112 -10.34 21.27 -16.78
C VAL A 112 -11.01 19.88 -16.67
N LYS A 113 -11.33 19.57 -15.41
CA LYS A 113 -12.62 19.11 -14.85
C LYS A 113 -13.73 18.79 -15.88
N PRO A 114 -14.24 17.55 -15.99
CA PRO A 114 -15.48 17.31 -16.73
C PRO A 114 -16.68 17.76 -15.89
N LYS A 115 -17.34 18.84 -16.31
CA LYS A 115 -18.73 19.15 -15.94
C LYS A 115 -19.65 18.66 -17.04
N THR A 116 -20.57 17.80 -16.64
CA THR A 116 -21.82 17.41 -17.27
C THR A 116 -22.53 18.58 -17.96
N GLU A 117 -22.94 18.42 -19.22
CA GLU A 117 -24.23 18.90 -19.71
C GLU A 117 -24.63 18.17 -21.00
N LYS A 118 -25.75 17.44 -20.93
CA LYS A 118 -26.54 17.01 -22.07
C LYS A 118 -27.28 18.23 -22.60
N GLU A 119 -27.02 18.68 -23.82
CA GLU A 119 -28.08 19.15 -24.72
C GLU A 119 -27.60 19.44 -26.16
N LYS A 120 -28.40 18.89 -27.08
CA LYS A 120 -28.86 19.47 -28.35
C LYS A 120 -28.00 19.50 -29.63
N LEU A 121 -28.74 19.12 -30.67
CA LEU A 121 -28.57 19.31 -32.10
C LEU A 121 -27.52 18.45 -32.80
N LYS A 122 -27.93 17.22 -33.11
CA LYS A 122 -27.64 16.65 -34.43
C LYS A 122 -28.59 17.27 -35.44
N GLU A 123 -28.18 18.39 -36.02
CA GLU A 123 -28.42 18.61 -37.43
C GLU A 123 -27.67 17.51 -38.21
N LEU A 124 -28.20 17.14 -39.37
CA LEU A 124 -27.90 15.95 -40.18
C LEU A 124 -28.53 14.65 -39.68
N PHE A 125 -29.86 14.56 -39.72
CA PHE A 125 -30.63 13.66 -40.60
C PHE A 125 -32.06 14.18 -40.73
#